data_AF-A0A7W0PE18-F1
#
_entry.id   AF-A0A7W0PE18-F1
#
_cell.length_a   1.000
_cell.length_b   1.000
_cell.length_c   1.000
_cell.angle_alpha   90.00
_cell.angle_beta   90.00
_cell.angle_gamma   90.00
#
_symmetry.space_group_name_H-M   'P 1'
#
loop_
_entity.id
_entity.type
_entity.pdbx_description
1 polymer ?
#
loop_
_entity_poly.entity_id
_entity_poly.type
_entity_poly.pdbx_seq_one_letter_code
_entity_poly.pdbx_strand_id
1 'polypeptide(L)'
;MPPLISPTTVWALLQATIVVAVLLLISGAGNPAMTLAGRGDPATANAVEVLVANDGADPGRRAALIASIPNGFVSVMGYRPEVIDINGIVSLGEPIGACSSPVHLAFDMEPTCKGHDFGYDLLRYAAVIGAPLGEWARPLIDDWWYAEMHERCDRTRAGLSGLACHGQVLATEAIIDVNSWREGNGPPIEENPWRYLGALALLPVALAAVVRSRRNEPLHPIGGLQAAPAAFALTR
;
A
#
# COMPACT_ATOMS: atom_id res chain seq x y z
N MET A 1 7.41 39.32 27.29
CA MET A 1 6.87 38.83 26.00
C MET A 1 6.06 37.58 26.32
N PRO A 2 4.74 37.56 26.11
CA PRO A 2 3.96 36.34 26.29
C PRO A 2 4.40 35.30 25.24
N PRO A 3 4.35 33.99 25.58
CA PRO A 3 4.68 32.93 24.63
C PRO A 3 3.70 32.98 23.45
N LEU A 4 4.22 32.83 22.23
CA LEU A 4 3.46 32.86 20.97
C LEU A 4 2.47 31.68 20.82
N ILE A 5 2.55 30.68 21.70
CA ILE A 5 1.75 29.45 21.62
C ILE A 5 1.24 29.14 23.04
N SER A 6 -0.07 28.95 23.19
CA SER A 6 -0.68 28.57 24.47
C SER A 6 -0.27 27.14 24.87
N PRO A 7 -0.10 26.83 26.17
CA PRO A 7 0.21 25.48 26.64
C PRO A 7 -0.79 24.43 26.11
N THR A 8 -2.06 24.81 25.99
CA THR A 8 -3.15 24.02 25.39
C THR A 8 -2.92 23.69 23.92
N THR A 9 -2.42 24.66 23.14
CA THR A 9 -2.04 24.42 21.74
C THR A 9 -0.86 23.46 21.64
N VAL A 10 0.13 23.58 22.53
CA VAL A 10 1.28 22.65 22.59
C VAL A 10 0.81 21.22 22.88
N TRP A 11 -0.10 21.03 23.84
CA TRP A 11 -0.66 19.71 24.17
C TRP A 11 -1.50 19.10 23.04
N ALA A 12 -2.30 19.91 22.34
CA ALA A 12 -3.09 19.44 21.20
C ALA A 12 -2.19 19.00 20.03
N LEU A 13 -1.12 19.75 19.75
CA LEU A 13 -0.14 19.39 18.73
C LEU A 13 0.61 18.10 19.10
N LEU A 14 1.03 17.95 20.35
CA LEU A 14 1.67 16.71 20.83
C LEU A 14 0.76 15.48 20.66
N GLN A 15 -0.53 15.60 21.01
CA GLN A 15 -1.49 14.52 20.84
C GLN A 15 -1.71 14.16 19.36
N ALA A 16 -1.86 15.17 18.49
CA ALA A 16 -1.98 14.93 17.04
C ALA A 16 -0.73 14.22 16.49
N THR A 17 0.47 14.64 16.90
CA THR A 17 1.72 14.00 16.50
C THR A 17 1.81 12.56 17.00
N ILE A 18 1.39 12.28 18.24
CA ILE A 18 1.36 10.91 18.79
C ILE A 18 0.38 10.03 17.99
N VAL A 19 -0.81 10.54 17.65
CA VAL A 19 -1.78 9.78 16.83
C VAL A 19 -1.23 9.48 15.46
N VAL A 20 -0.61 10.46 14.78
CA VAL A 20 0.04 10.25 13.48
C VAL A 20 1.17 9.24 13.60
N ALA A 21 2.03 9.35 14.62
CA ALA A 21 3.12 8.40 14.85
C ALA A 21 2.60 6.98 15.12
N VAL A 22 1.53 6.83 15.91
CA VAL A 22 0.89 5.54 16.18
C VAL A 22 0.24 4.97 14.93
N LEU A 23 -0.40 5.80 14.10
CA LEU A 23 -0.97 5.36 12.82
C LEU A 23 0.11 4.91 11.84
N LEU A 24 1.25 5.60 11.77
CA LEU A 24 2.40 5.22 10.94
C LEU A 24 3.07 3.93 11.45
N LEU A 25 3.18 3.76 12.76
CA LEU A 25 3.72 2.55 13.38
C LEU A 25 2.80 1.34 13.19
N ILE A 26 1.48 1.52 13.31
CA ILE A 26 0.49 0.45 13.10
C ILE A 26 0.37 0.10 11.62
N SER A 27 0.43 1.08 10.73
CA SER A 27 0.43 0.83 9.29
C SER A 27 1.73 0.14 8.85
N GLY A 28 2.83 0.37 9.56
CA GLY A 28 4.15 -0.12 9.18
C GLY A 28 4.83 0.73 8.12
N ALA A 29 4.30 1.93 7.84
CA ALA A 29 4.80 2.88 6.87
C ALA A 29 6.33 3.03 6.93
N GLY A 30 7.01 2.64 5.85
CA GLY A 30 8.45 2.81 5.71
C GLY A 30 9.29 1.86 6.56
N ASN A 31 8.74 0.73 7.05
CA ASN A 31 9.56 -0.34 7.58
C ASN A 31 10.44 -0.87 6.44
N PRO A 32 11.78 -0.78 6.52
CA PRO A 32 12.62 -1.41 5.52
C PRO A 32 12.31 -2.91 5.49
N ALA A 33 12.07 -3.46 4.30
CA ALA A 33 12.10 -4.92 4.18
C ALA A 33 13.49 -5.37 4.66
N MET A 34 13.56 -6.53 5.31
CA MET A 34 14.81 -7.06 5.82
C MET A 34 15.83 -7.13 4.67
N THR A 35 16.70 -6.12 4.60
CA THR A 35 17.60 -5.90 3.46
C THR A 35 18.79 -6.82 3.67
N LEU A 36 18.64 -8.08 3.27
CA LEU A 36 19.80 -8.96 3.17
C LEU A 36 20.59 -8.49 1.95
N ALA A 37 21.89 -8.22 2.12
CA ALA A 37 22.75 -7.85 1.00
C ALA A 37 22.81 -9.02 -0.01
N GLY A 38 22.09 -8.92 -1.13
CA GLY A 38 22.04 -9.95 -2.16
C GLY A 38 20.71 -9.95 -2.93
N ARG A 39 20.67 -10.69 -4.05
CA ARG A 39 19.44 -10.88 -4.87
C ARG A 39 18.44 -11.89 -4.27
N GLY A 40 18.74 -12.47 -3.10
CA GLY A 40 17.99 -13.58 -2.51
C GLY A 40 18.29 -14.93 -3.17
N ASP A 41 17.33 -15.86 -3.09
CA ASP A 41 17.43 -17.18 -3.73
C ASP A 41 17.57 -17.06 -5.26
N PRO A 42 18.65 -17.56 -5.88
CA PRO A 42 18.88 -17.41 -7.32
C PRO A 42 17.81 -18.03 -8.21
N ALA A 43 17.22 -19.16 -7.80
CA ALA A 43 16.17 -19.82 -8.58
C ALA A 43 14.89 -18.98 -8.58
N THR A 44 14.50 -18.45 -7.43
CA THR A 44 13.35 -17.56 -7.32
C THR A 44 13.60 -16.22 -8.00
N ALA A 45 14.80 -15.65 -7.91
CA ALA A 45 15.15 -14.44 -8.65
C ALA A 45 15.01 -14.65 -10.17
N ASN A 46 15.48 -15.79 -10.68
CA ASN A 46 15.29 -16.16 -12.08
C ASN A 46 13.81 -16.34 -12.44
N ALA A 47 13.01 -16.94 -11.55
CA ALA A 47 11.57 -17.08 -11.76
C ALA A 47 10.87 -15.72 -11.92
N VAL A 48 11.25 -14.72 -11.12
CA VAL A 48 10.75 -13.34 -11.24
C VAL A 48 11.19 -12.72 -12.57
N GLU A 49 12.48 -12.82 -12.91
CA GLU A 49 13.00 -12.27 -14.18
C GLU A 49 12.33 -12.91 -15.41
N VAL A 50 12.07 -14.23 -15.38
CA VAL A 50 11.32 -14.92 -16.42
C VAL A 50 9.86 -14.44 -16.42
N LEU A 51 9.20 -14.33 -15.27
CA LEU A 51 7.81 -13.85 -15.19
C LEU A 51 7.63 -12.47 -15.82
N VAL A 52 8.51 -11.52 -15.52
CA VAL A 52 8.38 -10.12 -15.94
C VAL A 52 8.99 -9.85 -17.32
N ALA A 53 9.70 -10.81 -17.92
CA ALA A 53 10.14 -10.70 -19.30
C ALA A 53 8.91 -10.58 -20.21
N ASN A 54 8.73 -9.40 -20.80
CA ASN A 54 7.62 -9.09 -21.70
C ASN A 54 7.98 -9.52 -23.13
N ASP A 55 7.90 -10.82 -23.38
CA ASP A 55 8.12 -11.46 -24.67
C ASP A 55 6.94 -12.35 -25.06
N GLY A 56 5.69 -11.90 -24.83
CA GLY A 56 4.46 -12.69 -25.01
C GLY A 56 4.25 -13.35 -26.39
N ALA A 57 5.03 -12.98 -27.40
CA ALA A 57 5.04 -13.62 -28.72
C ALA A 57 6.07 -14.76 -28.87
N ASP A 58 6.94 -15.01 -27.90
CA ASP A 58 7.95 -16.07 -27.95
C ASP A 58 7.30 -17.46 -27.78
N PRO A 59 7.40 -18.35 -28.78
CA PRO A 59 6.95 -19.74 -28.63
C PRO A 59 7.64 -20.48 -27.47
N GLY A 60 8.83 -20.03 -27.05
CA GLY A 60 9.59 -20.57 -25.91
C GLY A 60 9.06 -20.15 -24.53
N ARG A 61 8.25 -19.08 -24.45
CA ARG A 61 7.74 -18.46 -23.22
C ARG A 61 7.15 -19.46 -22.24
N ARG A 62 6.26 -20.33 -22.73
CA ARG A 62 5.57 -21.33 -21.91
C ARG A 62 6.56 -22.30 -21.26
N ALA A 63 7.53 -22.78 -22.04
CA ALA A 63 8.54 -23.70 -21.55
C ALA A 63 9.47 -23.01 -20.55
N ALA A 64 9.85 -21.75 -20.81
CA ALA A 64 10.68 -20.95 -19.92
C ALA A 64 10.00 -20.72 -18.55
N LEU A 65 8.71 -20.34 -18.54
CA LEU A 65 7.93 -20.16 -17.31
C LEU A 65 7.86 -21.45 -16.49
N ILE A 66 7.51 -22.57 -17.11
CA ILE A 66 7.43 -23.85 -16.40
C ILE A 66 8.81 -24.25 -15.85
N ALA A 67 9.87 -24.03 -16.62
CA ALA A 67 11.23 -24.37 -16.22
C ALA A 67 11.79 -23.46 -15.11
N SER A 68 11.24 -22.25 -14.94
CA SER A 68 11.70 -21.31 -13.92
C SER A 68 11.08 -21.54 -12.54
N ILE A 69 10.06 -22.39 -12.41
CA ILE A 69 9.43 -22.72 -11.13
C ILE A 69 10.47 -23.37 -10.18
N PRO A 70 10.71 -22.80 -8.98
CA PRO A 70 11.67 -23.38 -8.04
C PRO A 70 11.29 -24.81 -7.61
N ASN A 71 12.28 -25.71 -7.52
CA ASN A 71 12.08 -27.15 -7.22
C ASN A 71 11.36 -27.43 -5.89
N GLY A 72 11.33 -26.48 -4.94
CA GLY A 72 10.62 -26.57 -3.66
C GLY A 72 9.30 -25.81 -3.60
N PHE A 73 8.92 -25.09 -4.65
CA PHE A 73 7.78 -24.17 -4.65
C PHE A 73 6.49 -24.90 -4.27
N VAL A 74 6.20 -26.02 -4.93
CA VAL A 74 4.96 -26.79 -4.70
C VAL A 74 4.86 -27.30 -3.26
N SER A 75 5.97 -27.75 -2.68
CA SER A 75 5.99 -28.24 -1.30
C SER A 75 5.80 -27.14 -0.25
N VAL A 76 6.25 -25.91 -0.56
CA VAL A 76 6.20 -24.78 0.38
C VAL A 76 4.89 -24.00 0.23
N MET A 77 4.47 -23.73 -1.00
CA MET A 77 3.27 -22.94 -1.32
C MET A 77 1.99 -23.78 -1.39
N GLY A 78 2.11 -25.11 -1.51
CA GLY A 78 0.95 -26.02 -1.44
C GLY A 78 0.16 -26.17 -2.73
N TYR A 79 0.57 -25.51 -3.83
CA TYR A 79 -0.06 -25.65 -5.15
C TYR A 79 0.98 -25.76 -6.26
N ARG A 80 0.54 -26.29 -7.42
CA ARG A 80 1.33 -26.31 -8.65
C ARG A 80 0.88 -25.15 -9.54
N PRO A 81 1.75 -24.17 -9.87
CA PRO A 81 1.41 -23.13 -10.83
C PRO A 81 1.04 -23.73 -12.18
N GLU A 82 -0.01 -23.20 -12.80
CA GLU A 82 -0.43 -23.58 -14.14
C GLU A 82 -0.27 -22.42 -15.11
N VAL A 83 -0.04 -22.76 -16.38
CA VAL A 83 0.08 -21.77 -17.45
C VAL A 83 -1.29 -21.20 -17.75
N ILE A 84 -1.39 -19.88 -17.66
CA ILE A 84 -2.56 -19.10 -18.04
C ILE A 84 -2.19 -18.39 -19.34
N ASP A 85 -2.90 -18.73 -20.42
CA ASP A 85 -2.75 -18.09 -21.74
C ASP A 85 -4.09 -17.44 -22.11
N ILE A 86 -4.13 -16.11 -22.08
CA ILE A 86 -5.33 -15.35 -22.42
C ILE A 86 -4.97 -14.20 -23.34
N ASN A 87 -5.47 -14.29 -24.58
CA ASN A 87 -5.29 -13.29 -25.64
C ASN A 87 -3.81 -12.93 -25.89
N GLY A 88 -2.92 -13.93 -25.82
CA GLY A 88 -1.48 -13.77 -26.06
C GLY A 88 -0.67 -13.35 -24.83
N ILE A 89 -1.31 -13.13 -23.68
CA ILE A 89 -0.60 -12.99 -22.40
C ILE A 89 -0.42 -14.38 -21.82
N VAL A 90 0.84 -14.81 -21.69
CA VAL A 90 1.21 -16.10 -21.11
C VAL A 90 1.89 -15.86 -19.77
N SER A 91 1.28 -16.36 -18.70
CA SER A 91 1.79 -16.26 -17.32
C SER A 91 1.59 -17.58 -16.56
N LEU A 92 1.98 -17.59 -15.28
CA LEU A 92 1.71 -18.67 -14.34
C LEU A 92 0.80 -18.16 -13.23
N GLY A 93 -0.11 -19.00 -12.75
CA GLY A 93 -0.96 -18.65 -11.62
C GLY A 93 -1.47 -19.88 -10.89
N GLU A 94 -2.09 -19.65 -9.73
CA GLU A 94 -2.84 -20.70 -9.05
C GLU A 94 -4.14 -20.98 -9.85
N PRO A 95 -4.37 -22.21 -10.33
CA PRO A 95 -5.48 -22.49 -11.24
C PRO A 95 -6.84 -22.32 -10.57
N ILE A 96 -6.97 -22.73 -9.31
CA ILE A 96 -8.20 -22.66 -8.52
C ILE A 96 -8.28 -21.42 -7.61
N GLY A 97 -7.20 -20.66 -7.51
CA GLY A 97 -7.16 -19.41 -6.76
C GLY A 97 -8.05 -18.36 -7.42
N ALA A 98 -8.73 -17.57 -6.61
CA ALA A 98 -9.32 -16.31 -7.07
C ALA A 98 -8.21 -15.26 -7.14
N CYS A 99 -8.34 -14.29 -8.03
CA CYS A 99 -7.48 -13.10 -8.02
C CYS A 99 -7.52 -12.42 -6.64
N SER A 100 -6.36 -12.17 -6.02
CA SER A 100 -6.25 -11.57 -4.68
C SER A 100 -6.53 -10.07 -4.63
N SER A 101 -7.25 -9.52 -5.61
CA SER A 101 -7.40 -8.06 -5.71
C SER A 101 -8.26 -7.50 -4.56
N PRO A 102 -7.82 -6.40 -3.93
CA PRO A 102 -8.59 -5.71 -2.88
C PRO A 102 -9.88 -5.07 -3.42
N VAL A 103 -9.98 -4.95 -4.74
CA VAL A 103 -11.14 -4.39 -5.44
C VAL A 103 -11.67 -5.42 -6.43
N HIS A 104 -12.97 -5.36 -6.71
CA HIS A 104 -13.52 -6.19 -7.78
C HIS A 104 -12.87 -5.79 -9.11
N LEU A 105 -12.13 -6.71 -9.72
CA LEU A 105 -11.55 -6.50 -11.03
C LEU A 105 -12.59 -6.73 -12.13
N ALA A 106 -13.11 -5.64 -12.68
CA ALA A 106 -13.90 -5.69 -13.90
C ALA A 106 -13.02 -5.92 -15.15
N PHE A 107 -13.65 -5.95 -16.32
CA PHE A 107 -12.99 -6.02 -17.63
C PHE A 107 -12.18 -7.29 -17.89
N ASP A 108 -12.52 -8.41 -17.24
CA ASP A 108 -11.91 -9.74 -17.43
C ASP A 108 -10.44 -9.83 -16.98
N MET A 109 -9.99 -8.93 -16.10
CA MET A 109 -8.58 -8.77 -15.68
C MET A 109 -8.02 -9.91 -14.82
N GLU A 110 -8.86 -10.86 -14.39
CA GLU A 110 -8.48 -12.00 -13.55
C GLU A 110 -7.21 -12.76 -13.99
N PRO A 111 -6.96 -13.03 -15.29
CA PRO A 111 -5.79 -13.78 -15.73
C PRO A 111 -4.47 -13.09 -15.41
N THR A 112 -4.40 -11.78 -15.68
CA THR A 112 -3.22 -10.95 -15.43
C THR A 112 -3.01 -10.80 -13.92
N CYS A 113 -4.09 -10.71 -13.14
CA CYS A 113 -4.02 -10.75 -11.68
C CYS A 113 -3.44 -12.05 -11.12
N LYS A 114 -3.84 -13.21 -11.64
CA LYS A 114 -3.26 -14.50 -11.22
C LYS A 114 -1.75 -14.59 -11.49
N GLY A 115 -1.29 -13.94 -12.57
CA GLY A 115 0.14 -13.78 -12.85
C GLY A 115 0.89 -12.95 -11.81
N HIS A 116 0.26 -11.87 -11.33
CA HIS A 116 0.79 -11.03 -10.26
C HIS A 116 0.79 -11.74 -8.90
N ASP A 117 -0.28 -12.47 -8.60
CA ASP A 117 -0.37 -13.34 -7.42
C ASP A 117 0.77 -14.36 -7.39
N PHE A 118 1.08 -15.00 -8.53
CA PHE A 118 2.24 -15.89 -8.64
C PHE A 118 3.56 -15.17 -8.38
N GLY A 119 3.74 -13.95 -8.90
CA GLY A 119 4.89 -13.11 -8.58
C GLY A 119 5.03 -12.86 -7.07
N TYR A 120 3.91 -12.57 -6.39
CA TYR A 120 3.90 -12.39 -4.94
C TYR A 120 4.19 -13.69 -4.17
N ASP A 121 3.74 -14.82 -4.69
CA ASP A 121 4.06 -16.13 -4.11
C ASP A 121 5.53 -16.49 -4.24
N LEU A 122 6.22 -16.04 -5.30
CA LEU A 122 7.68 -16.14 -5.39
C LEU A 122 8.37 -15.34 -4.29
N LEU A 123 7.88 -14.13 -3.97
CA LEU A 123 8.41 -13.31 -2.87
C LEU A 123 8.22 -14.03 -1.52
N ARG A 124 7.02 -14.59 -1.28
CA ARG A 124 6.70 -15.33 -0.05
C ARG A 124 7.52 -16.60 0.06
N TYR A 125 7.62 -17.37 -1.01
CA TYR A 125 8.44 -18.58 -1.08
C TYR A 125 9.89 -18.28 -0.67
N ALA A 126 10.52 -17.28 -1.29
CA ALA A 126 11.89 -16.87 -0.99
C ALA A 126 12.07 -16.45 0.48
N ALA A 127 11.10 -15.74 1.05
CA ALA A 127 11.12 -15.37 2.46
C ALA A 127 10.98 -16.58 3.39
N VAL A 128 10.08 -17.53 3.09
CA VAL A 128 9.86 -18.74 3.89
C VAL A 128 11.09 -19.64 3.92
N ILE A 129 11.81 -19.76 2.80
CA ILE A 129 13.05 -20.55 2.74
C ILE A 129 14.28 -19.81 3.31
N GLY A 130 14.10 -18.59 3.82
CA GLY A 130 15.17 -17.80 4.47
C GLY A 130 16.10 -17.06 3.51
N ALA A 131 15.71 -16.88 2.24
CA ALA A 131 16.50 -16.22 1.20
C ALA A 131 15.66 -15.17 0.44
N PRO A 132 15.12 -14.14 1.14
CA PRO A 132 14.24 -13.15 0.54
C PRO A 132 14.90 -12.39 -0.61
N LEU A 133 14.13 -12.04 -1.64
CA LEU A 133 14.66 -11.37 -2.83
C LEU A 133 15.09 -9.92 -2.58
N GLY A 134 14.72 -9.30 -1.46
CA GLY A 134 15.00 -7.89 -1.20
C GLY A 134 14.08 -6.95 -2.00
N GLU A 135 14.37 -5.65 -1.95
CA GLU A 135 13.44 -4.59 -2.38
C GLU A 135 13.33 -4.41 -3.91
N TRP A 136 14.09 -5.17 -4.71
CA TRP A 136 14.07 -5.04 -6.17
C TRP A 136 12.94 -5.82 -6.83
N ALA A 137 12.52 -6.94 -6.25
CA ALA A 137 11.67 -7.91 -6.94
C ALA A 137 10.20 -7.47 -6.98
N ARG A 138 9.68 -6.95 -5.87
CA ARG A 138 8.28 -6.52 -5.81
C ARG A 138 7.95 -5.37 -6.76
N PRO A 139 8.72 -4.27 -6.82
CA PRO A 139 8.44 -3.19 -7.77
C PRO A 139 8.48 -3.69 -9.21
N LEU A 140 9.40 -4.61 -9.54
CA LEU A 140 9.49 -5.19 -10.87
C LEU A 140 8.26 -6.03 -11.25
N ILE A 141 7.71 -6.79 -10.29
CA ILE A 141 6.46 -7.55 -10.46
C ILE A 141 5.26 -6.62 -10.61
N ASP A 142 5.18 -5.59 -9.77
CA ASP A 142 4.12 -4.58 -9.79
C ASP A 142 4.11 -3.84 -11.14
N ASP A 143 5.26 -3.31 -11.58
CA ASP A 143 5.43 -2.59 -12.86
C ASP A 143 5.06 -3.46 -14.08
N TRP A 144 5.46 -4.74 -14.07
CA TRP A 144 5.08 -5.68 -15.13
C TRP A 144 3.56 -5.86 -15.19
N TRP A 145 2.92 -6.03 -14.04
CA TRP A 145 1.46 -6.20 -13.97
C TRP A 145 0.71 -4.94 -14.42
N TYR A 146 1.20 -3.74 -14.06
CA TYR A 146 0.67 -2.46 -14.52
C TYR A 146 0.69 -2.36 -16.05
N ALA A 147 1.83 -2.71 -16.65
CA ALA A 147 1.99 -2.72 -18.11
C ALA A 147 1.02 -3.70 -18.78
N GLU A 148 0.92 -4.93 -18.28
CA GLU A 148 0.02 -5.96 -18.82
C GLU A 148 -1.47 -5.57 -18.70
N MET A 149 -1.86 -4.95 -17.59
CA MET A 149 -3.22 -4.47 -17.38
C MET A 149 -3.59 -3.35 -18.35
N HIS A 150 -2.69 -2.40 -18.55
CA HIS A 150 -2.89 -1.33 -19.53
C HIS A 150 -2.93 -1.86 -20.97
N GLU A 151 -2.01 -2.75 -21.34
CA GLU A 151 -2.01 -3.34 -22.68
C GLU A 151 -3.30 -4.15 -22.94
N ARG A 152 -3.82 -4.80 -21.90
CA ARG A 152 -5.10 -5.51 -21.98
C ARG A 152 -6.28 -4.56 -22.17
N CYS A 153 -6.28 -3.39 -21.52
CA CYS A 153 -7.27 -2.35 -21.80
C CYS A 153 -7.21 -1.92 -23.27
N ASP A 154 -6.02 -1.67 -23.81
CA ASP A 154 -5.81 -1.27 -25.20
C ASP A 154 -6.30 -2.32 -26.21
N ARG A 155 -6.05 -3.62 -25.93
CA ARG A 155 -6.45 -4.71 -26.85
C ARG A 155 -7.93 -5.05 -26.81
N THR A 156 -8.59 -4.87 -25.66
CA THR A 156 -9.95 -5.42 -25.44
C THR A 156 -11.05 -4.36 -25.36
N ARG A 157 -10.71 -3.08 -25.19
CA ARG A 157 -11.68 -2.00 -24.95
C ARG A 157 -11.39 -0.78 -25.83
N ALA A 158 -12.41 0.03 -26.04
CA ALA A 158 -12.31 1.27 -26.82
C ALA A 158 -13.24 2.36 -26.28
N GLY A 159 -12.97 3.62 -26.66
CA GLY A 159 -13.78 4.78 -26.28
C GLY A 159 -13.92 4.93 -24.75
N LEU A 160 -15.13 5.23 -24.29
CA LEU A 160 -15.41 5.40 -22.85
C LEU A 160 -15.13 4.13 -22.02
N SER A 161 -15.31 2.94 -22.60
CA SER A 161 -15.01 1.68 -21.91
C SER A 161 -13.50 1.48 -21.72
N GLY A 162 -12.68 1.93 -22.68
CA GLY A 162 -11.23 1.95 -22.55
C GLY A 162 -10.82 2.92 -21.45
N LEU A 163 -11.33 4.16 -21.48
CA LEU A 163 -11.04 5.15 -20.43
C LEU A 163 -11.39 4.63 -19.02
N ALA A 164 -12.54 3.98 -18.86
CA ALA A 164 -12.94 3.39 -17.59
C ALA A 164 -12.00 2.23 -17.16
N CYS A 165 -11.55 1.41 -18.11
CA CYS A 165 -10.58 0.35 -17.88
C CYS A 165 -9.27 0.91 -17.33
N HIS A 166 -8.64 1.88 -18.01
CA HIS A 166 -7.40 2.51 -17.53
C HIS A 166 -7.61 3.23 -16.19
N GLY A 167 -8.76 3.86 -15.96
CA GLY A 167 -9.09 4.47 -14.68
C GLY A 167 -9.11 3.48 -13.52
N GLN A 168 -9.63 2.27 -13.74
CA GLN A 168 -9.61 1.20 -12.73
C GLN A 168 -8.19 0.69 -12.48
N VAL A 169 -7.38 0.52 -13.54
CA VAL A 169 -5.97 0.11 -13.42
C VAL A 169 -5.21 1.12 -12.57
N LEU A 170 -5.25 2.42 -12.92
CA LEU A 170 -4.61 3.50 -12.16
C LEU A 170 -5.03 3.56 -10.69
N ALA A 171 -6.31 3.34 -10.39
CA ALA A 171 -6.79 3.29 -9.01
C ALA A 171 -6.21 2.10 -8.23
N THR A 172 -6.03 0.97 -8.91
CA THR A 172 -5.47 -0.25 -8.30
C THR A 172 -3.97 -0.14 -8.11
N GLU A 173 -3.25 0.43 -9.08
CA GLU A 173 -1.83 0.81 -8.98
C GLU A 173 -1.56 1.63 -7.72
N ALA A 174 -2.32 2.72 -7.54
CA ALA A 174 -2.13 3.58 -6.37
C ALA A 174 -2.34 2.84 -5.04
N ILE A 175 -3.28 1.88 -4.98
CA ILE A 175 -3.51 1.07 -3.78
C ILE A 175 -2.34 0.12 -3.54
N ILE A 176 -1.86 -0.55 -4.59
CA ILE A 176 -0.73 -1.47 -4.52
C ILE A 176 0.54 -0.73 -4.15
N ASP A 177 0.86 0.40 -4.79
CA ASP A 177 2.05 1.20 -4.51
C ASP A 177 2.10 1.69 -3.06
N VAL A 178 0.97 2.18 -2.54
CA VAL A 178 0.89 2.59 -1.12
C VAL A 178 1.13 1.39 -0.21
N ASN A 179 0.60 0.21 -0.57
CA ASN A 179 0.83 -1.01 0.17
C ASN A 179 2.28 -1.49 0.10
N SER A 180 2.88 -1.46 -1.09
CA SER A 180 4.27 -1.84 -1.36
C SER A 180 5.23 -0.94 -0.59
N TRP A 181 5.04 0.38 -0.64
CA TRP A 181 5.80 1.33 0.17
C TRP A 181 5.67 1.07 1.68
N ARG A 182 4.45 0.81 2.14
CA ARG A 182 4.16 0.51 3.55
C ARG A 182 4.86 -0.76 4.02
N GLU A 183 5.00 -1.76 3.16
CA GLU A 183 5.65 -3.03 3.47
C GLU A 183 7.14 -3.06 3.07
N GLY A 184 7.72 -1.90 2.74
CA GLY A 184 9.13 -1.78 2.38
C GLY A 184 9.51 -2.53 1.11
N ASN A 185 8.56 -2.71 0.18
CA ASN A 185 8.69 -3.53 -1.02
C ASN A 185 9.02 -5.01 -0.74
N GLY A 186 8.72 -5.50 0.47
CA GLY A 186 8.84 -6.91 0.84
C GLY A 186 7.66 -7.77 0.36
N PRO A 187 7.67 -9.08 0.67
CA PRO A 187 6.55 -9.96 0.39
C PRO A 187 5.26 -9.44 1.03
N PRO A 188 4.12 -9.44 0.32
CA PRO A 188 2.87 -8.97 0.90
C PRO A 188 2.43 -9.88 2.05
N ILE A 189 2.09 -9.26 3.18
CA ILE A 189 1.68 -9.96 4.39
C ILE A 189 0.15 -10.06 4.48
N GLU A 190 -0.35 -11.15 5.05
CA GLU A 190 -1.76 -11.22 5.41
C GLU A 190 -2.06 -10.23 6.53
N GLU A 191 -2.93 -9.28 6.23
CA GLU A 191 -3.28 -8.24 7.17
C GLU A 191 -4.45 -8.67 8.07
N ASN A 192 -4.23 -8.63 9.38
CA ASN A 192 -5.31 -8.87 10.33
C ASN A 192 -6.22 -7.63 10.43
N PRO A 193 -7.50 -7.69 9.99
CA PRO A 193 -8.40 -6.55 9.95
C PRO A 193 -8.65 -5.92 11.33
N TRP A 194 -8.47 -6.69 12.41
CA TRP A 194 -8.59 -6.18 13.78
C TRP A 194 -7.55 -5.11 14.12
N ARG A 195 -6.39 -5.11 13.46
CA ARG A 195 -5.36 -4.06 13.66
C ARG A 195 -5.87 -2.69 13.20
N TYR A 196 -6.56 -2.65 12.07
CA TYR A 196 -7.14 -1.42 11.53
C TYR A 196 -8.34 -0.93 12.34
N LEU A 197 -9.20 -1.85 12.79
CA LEU A 197 -10.34 -1.48 13.64
C LEU A 197 -9.89 -0.94 15.00
N GLY A 198 -8.82 -1.50 15.58
CA GLY A 198 -8.19 -0.96 16.78
C GLY A 198 -7.66 0.47 16.58
N ALA A 199 -7.00 0.75 15.45
CA ALA A 199 -6.52 2.08 15.11
C ALA A 199 -7.67 3.08 14.89
N LEU A 200 -8.73 2.67 14.19
CA LEU A 200 -9.94 3.48 13.98
C LEU A 200 -10.64 3.82 15.30
N ALA A 201 -10.65 2.90 16.27
CA ALA A 201 -11.25 3.14 17.59
C ALA A 201 -10.53 4.20 18.43
N LEU A 202 -9.27 4.55 18.11
CA LEU A 202 -8.51 5.60 18.80
C LEU A 202 -8.79 7.01 18.27
N LEU A 203 -9.32 7.14 17.04
CA LEU A 203 -9.61 8.43 16.42
C LEU A 203 -10.69 9.24 17.16
N PRO A 204 -11.82 8.67 17.64
CA PRO A 204 -12.82 9.41 18.42
C PRO A 204 -12.27 9.92 19.75
N VAL A 205 -11.36 9.17 20.39
CA VAL A 205 -10.72 9.57 21.66
C VAL A 205 -9.81 10.77 21.45
N ALA A 206 -8.99 10.74 20.39
CA ALA A 206 -8.14 11.85 20.00
C ALA A 206 -8.97 13.09 19.63
N LEU A 207 -10.04 12.92 18.83
CA LEU A 207 -10.93 14.01 18.45
C LEU A 207 -11.62 14.62 19.68
N ALA A 208 -12.10 13.80 20.61
CA ALA A 208 -12.73 14.27 21.85
C ALA A 208 -11.75 15.05 22.74
N ALA A 209 -10.48 14.62 22.81
CA ALA A 209 -9.44 15.34 23.55
C ALA A 209 -9.15 16.73 22.95
N VAL A 210 -9.07 16.83 21.62
CA VAL A 210 -8.89 18.11 20.90
C VAL A 210 -10.10 19.03 21.07
N VAL A 211 -11.32 18.49 20.98
CA VAL A 211 -12.54 19.29 21.19
C VAL A 211 -12.61 19.81 22.63
N ARG A 212 -12.27 18.97 23.62
CA ARG A 212 -12.25 19.35 25.03
C ARG A 212 -11.19 20.40 25.34
N SER A 213 -10.00 20.32 24.74
CA SER A 213 -8.94 21.32 24.96
C SER A 213 -9.33 22.69 24.42
N ARG A 214 -9.97 22.76 23.24
CA ARG A 214 -10.48 24.01 22.68
C ARG A 214 -11.61 24.64 23.48
N ARG A 215 -12.50 23.83 24.06
CA ARG A 215 -13.59 24.34 24.93
C ARG A 215 -13.09 24.94 26.23
N ASN A 216 -11.91 24.52 26.71
CA ASN A 216 -11.34 24.98 27.97
C ASN A 216 -10.37 26.16 27.79
N GLU A 217 -10.15 26.68 26.58
CA GLU A 217 -9.43 27.93 26.43
C GLU A 217 -10.32 29.09 26.90
N PRO A 218 -9.92 29.83 27.95
CA PRO A 218 -10.64 31.02 28.35
C PRO A 218 -10.59 32.03 27.19
N LEU A 219 -11.76 32.52 26.77
CA LEU A 219 -11.85 33.64 25.84
C LEU A 219 -11.05 34.80 26.42
N HIS A 220 -9.89 35.09 25.83
CA HIS A 220 -9.17 36.31 26.14
C HIS A 220 -10.07 37.49 25.73
N PRO A 221 -10.46 38.37 26.67
CA PRO A 221 -11.26 39.53 26.31
C PRO A 221 -10.44 40.38 25.34
N ILE A 222 -10.93 40.51 24.11
CA ILE A 222 -10.36 41.39 23.09
C ILE A 222 -10.59 42.82 23.60
N GLY A 223 -9.52 43.48 24.02
CA GLY A 223 -9.48 44.94 24.21
C GLY A 223 -10.29 45.44 25.40
N GLY A 224 -9.63 45.58 26.55
CA GLY A 224 -10.11 46.46 27.59
C GLY A 224 -10.13 47.91 27.09
N LEU A 225 -11.31 48.45 26.79
CA LEU A 225 -11.55 49.86 27.03
C LEU A 225 -11.52 50.06 28.55
N GLN A 226 -10.37 50.45 29.09
CA GLN A 226 -10.31 51.02 30.43
C GLN A 226 -11.10 52.34 30.41
N ALA A 227 -12.25 52.35 31.07
CA ALA A 227 -12.99 53.58 31.34
C ALA A 227 -12.10 54.50 32.19
N ALA A 228 -11.82 55.71 31.69
CA ALA A 228 -11.12 56.74 32.45
C ALA A 228 -11.98 57.18 33.65
N PRO A 229 -11.40 57.40 34.85
CA PRO A 229 -12.17 57.89 35.99
C PRO A 229 -12.56 59.36 35.80
N ALA A 230 -13.86 59.64 35.95
CA ALA A 230 -14.39 61.00 36.01
C ALA A 230 -14.00 61.64 37.36
N ALA A 231 -13.14 62.65 37.33
CA ALA A 231 -12.86 63.50 38.48
C ALA A 231 -13.94 64.58 38.59
N PHE A 232 -14.87 64.44 39.55
CA PHE A 232 -15.73 65.52 40.02
C PHE A 232 -15.21 65.97 41.40
N ALA A 233 -14.54 67.12 41.44
CA ALA A 233 -14.19 67.80 42.68
C ALA A 233 -15.20 68.94 42.91
N LEU A 234 -16.08 68.77 43.89
CA LEU A 234 -16.90 69.83 44.48
C LEU A 234 -16.05 70.59 45.49
N THR A 235 -15.75 71.87 45.23
CA THR A 235 -15.32 72.83 46.25
C THR A 235 -16.53 73.59 46.77
N ARG A 236 -16.65 73.64 48.10
CA ARG A 236 -17.56 74.51 48.86
C ARG A 236 -17.14 75.97 48.76
#